data_AF-A0A0C1ECA3-F1
#
_entry.id   AF-A0A0C1ECA3-F1
#
_cell.length_a   1.000
_cell.length_b   1.000
_cell.length_c   1.000
_cell.angle_alpha   90.00
_cell.angle_beta   90.00
_cell.angle_gamma   90.00
#
_symmetry.space_group_name_H-M   'P 1'
#
loop_
_entity.id
_entity.type
_entity.pdbx_description
1 polymer ?
#
loop_
_entity_poly.entity_id
_entity_poly.type
_entity_poly.pdbx_seq_one_letter_code
_entity_poly.pdbx_strand_id
1 'polypeptide(L)'
;MTSIQDTLYFFRGVTNSYKTTNHQYLKVDPKSGNFQFEKKSKRSSLRKISAYVKTILENQNVEIQKRKQLASYFKIIVDSCENKKKNTPKILFLKNWISNLIKKHQIAKSRNILTNFENSYASMPATSPFLNELSKSPHFKNNKDQALDALKKAPIGTHVMWQKELNTLIFALSIPAYESPIITSKSIDLDENAQTKINRLAAPENQFEILLNNKMAFTSREELQKKMPQKNRAYAILKTDNDTDYEMVVKTKYGFANFTLTPSENETLFELIEKNLIPEKLEEADIENLKRNDDMISKDKNHVGHVAAIQNPDGSYLVCLKIDKRNTDHMFGNSTAEKVNDLKTEAGFRQFLNDEGYFFASEEEARANCKKNEFVLWKNQDKTISMLVEDPEGQSYLISDNEDIRLGMQKAFEEFEKVSEVFYEG
;
A
#
# COMPACT_ATOMS: atom_id res chain seq x y z
N MET A 1 -43.34 39.84 -31.05
CA MET A 1 -43.33 39.36 -29.65
C MET A 1 -41.92 38.88 -29.35
N THR A 2 -41.21 39.51 -28.41
CA THR A 2 -39.86 39.09 -28.01
C THR A 2 -39.99 37.89 -27.08
N SER A 3 -39.37 36.76 -27.41
CA SER A 3 -39.43 35.54 -26.60
C SER A 3 -38.55 35.66 -25.34
N ILE A 4 -38.77 34.80 -24.35
CA ILE A 4 -37.84 34.64 -23.21
C ILE A 4 -36.44 34.26 -23.71
N GLN A 5 -36.37 33.51 -24.82
CA GLN A 5 -35.11 33.19 -25.49
C GLN A 5 -34.39 34.44 -26.02
N ASP A 6 -35.10 35.42 -26.59
CA ASP A 6 -34.50 36.69 -27.06
C ASP A 6 -33.97 37.53 -25.89
N THR A 7 -34.66 37.48 -24.75
CA THR A 7 -34.24 38.12 -23.51
C THR A 7 -32.97 37.45 -22.96
N LEU A 8 -32.88 36.12 -23.02
CA LEU A 8 -31.67 35.37 -22.64
C LEU A 8 -30.53 35.56 -23.65
N TYR A 9 -30.83 35.69 -24.93
CA TYR A 9 -29.87 35.97 -26.00
C TYR A 9 -29.26 37.37 -25.86
N PHE A 10 -30.08 38.36 -25.47
CA PHE A 10 -29.64 39.67 -25.02
C PHE A 10 -28.61 39.58 -23.88
N PHE A 11 -28.91 38.80 -22.84
CA PHE A 11 -27.99 38.63 -21.72
C PHE A 11 -26.72 37.84 -22.07
N ARG A 12 -26.81 36.87 -22.99
CA ARG A 12 -25.67 36.10 -23.52
C ARG A 12 -24.74 36.96 -24.38
N GLY A 13 -25.29 37.88 -25.17
CA GLY A 13 -24.52 38.85 -25.94
C GLY A 13 -23.71 39.79 -25.04
N VAL A 14 -24.31 40.29 -23.95
CA VAL A 14 -23.64 41.25 -23.04
C VAL A 14 -22.48 40.61 -22.30
N THR A 15 -22.57 39.31 -22.02
CA THR A 15 -21.53 38.56 -21.32
C THR A 15 -20.39 38.11 -22.25
N ASN A 16 -20.68 37.75 -23.50
CA ASN A 16 -19.67 37.35 -24.48
C ASN A 16 -18.80 38.51 -25.01
N SER A 17 -19.35 39.72 -25.13
CA SER A 17 -18.59 40.89 -25.60
C SER A 17 -17.48 41.35 -24.64
N TYR A 18 -17.39 40.73 -23.45
CA TYR A 18 -16.37 41.00 -22.44
C TYR A 18 -15.15 40.06 -22.52
N LYS A 19 -15.29 38.87 -23.14
CA LYS A 19 -14.19 37.90 -23.25
C LYS A 19 -13.17 38.27 -24.33
N THR A 20 -13.56 39.09 -25.29
CA THR A 20 -12.64 39.63 -26.31
C THR A 20 -12.07 40.95 -25.82
N THR A 21 -10.77 41.17 -25.97
CA THR A 21 -10.04 42.43 -25.70
C THR A 21 -10.62 43.69 -26.37
N ASN A 22 -11.64 43.53 -27.21
CA ASN A 22 -12.41 44.60 -27.84
C ASN A 22 -13.49 45.12 -26.88
N HIS A 23 -13.25 46.27 -26.25
CA HIS A 23 -14.22 47.00 -25.42
C HIS A 23 -15.52 47.35 -26.17
N GLN A 24 -16.48 46.43 -26.17
CA GLN A 24 -17.80 46.63 -26.75
C GLN A 24 -18.82 46.98 -25.66
N TYR A 25 -19.76 47.86 -26.00
CA TYR A 25 -20.76 48.46 -25.12
C TYR A 25 -22.15 48.30 -25.70
N LEU A 26 -23.13 48.12 -24.83
CA LEU A 26 -24.52 47.92 -25.25
C LEU A 26 -25.12 49.19 -25.86
N LYS A 27 -25.70 49.05 -27.04
CA LYS A 27 -26.56 50.02 -27.70
C LYS A 27 -27.92 49.37 -27.93
N VAL A 28 -28.93 49.91 -27.25
CA VAL A 28 -30.33 49.51 -27.42
C VAL A 28 -31.05 50.54 -28.28
N ASP A 29 -31.90 50.06 -29.17
CA ASP A 29 -32.88 50.88 -29.87
C ASP A 29 -34.28 50.61 -29.30
N PRO A 30 -34.83 51.55 -28.52
CA PRO A 30 -36.13 51.39 -27.89
C PRO A 30 -37.29 51.23 -28.89
N LYS A 31 -37.14 51.71 -30.12
CA LYS A 31 -38.21 51.71 -31.13
C LYS A 31 -38.30 50.36 -31.86
N SER A 32 -37.15 49.77 -32.18
CA SER A 32 -37.10 48.50 -32.91
C SER A 32 -37.12 47.27 -31.99
N GLY A 33 -36.90 47.44 -30.68
CA GLY A 33 -36.78 46.30 -29.76
C GLY A 33 -35.48 45.51 -29.97
N ASN A 34 -34.54 46.05 -30.75
CA ASN A 34 -33.27 45.43 -31.06
C ASN A 34 -32.14 46.01 -30.20
N PHE A 35 -31.08 45.22 -30.08
CA PHE A 35 -29.85 45.61 -29.39
C PHE A 35 -28.63 45.18 -30.19
N GLN A 36 -27.53 45.88 -29.99
CA GLN A 36 -26.24 45.56 -30.60
C GLN A 36 -25.08 45.97 -29.69
N PHE A 37 -23.91 45.41 -29.95
CA PHE A 37 -22.66 45.73 -29.27
C PHE A 37 -21.81 46.65 -30.13
N GLU A 38 -21.51 47.82 -29.59
CA GLU A 38 -20.86 48.91 -30.33
C GLU A 38 -19.70 49.51 -29.52
N LYS A 39 -18.87 50.33 -30.15
CA LYS A 39 -17.78 51.05 -29.45
C LYS A 39 -18.35 51.99 -28.38
N LYS A 40 -17.52 52.35 -27.38
CA LYS A 40 -17.87 53.20 -26.22
C LYS A 40 -18.66 54.47 -26.57
N SER A 41 -18.32 55.12 -27.68
CA SER A 41 -18.95 56.36 -28.15
C SER A 41 -20.40 56.20 -28.56
N LYS A 42 -20.82 54.99 -28.96
CA LYS A 42 -22.16 54.70 -29.49
C LYS A 42 -23.08 53.99 -28.49
N ARG A 43 -22.66 53.82 -27.24
CA ARG A 43 -23.42 53.14 -26.19
C ARG A 43 -24.72 53.87 -25.85
N SER A 44 -25.75 53.12 -25.47
CA SER A 44 -26.98 53.70 -24.93
C SER A 44 -26.77 54.18 -23.49
N SER A 45 -27.47 55.26 -23.12
CA SER A 45 -27.51 55.73 -21.73
C SER A 45 -28.25 54.71 -20.86
N LEU A 46 -28.00 54.74 -19.53
CA LEU A 46 -28.73 53.88 -18.59
C LEU A 46 -30.22 54.13 -18.70
N ARG A 47 -30.65 55.40 -18.82
CA ARG A 47 -32.05 55.78 -19.06
C ARG A 47 -32.65 55.07 -20.29
N LYS A 48 -31.90 54.97 -21.39
CA LYS A 48 -32.34 54.24 -22.60
C LYS A 48 -32.40 52.73 -22.39
N ILE A 49 -31.45 52.16 -21.66
CA ILE A 49 -31.43 50.73 -21.30
C ILE A 49 -32.61 50.39 -20.38
N SER A 50 -32.89 51.26 -19.40
CA SER A 50 -34.02 51.13 -18.49
C SER A 50 -35.36 51.16 -19.20
N ALA A 51 -35.53 52.11 -20.14
CA ALA A 51 -36.73 52.18 -20.97
C ALA A 51 -36.89 50.91 -21.81
N TYR A 52 -35.82 50.41 -22.42
CA TYR A 52 -35.83 49.17 -23.20
C TYR A 52 -36.22 47.94 -22.37
N VAL A 53 -35.64 47.77 -21.18
CA VAL A 53 -35.98 46.67 -20.26
C VAL A 53 -37.44 46.78 -19.82
N LYS A 54 -37.93 47.98 -19.51
CA LYS A 54 -39.33 48.22 -19.16
C LYS A 54 -40.26 47.78 -20.30
N THR A 55 -39.97 48.19 -21.54
CA THR A 55 -40.74 47.79 -22.73
C THR A 55 -40.73 46.28 -22.95
N ILE A 56 -39.58 45.60 -22.75
CA ILE A 56 -39.55 44.13 -22.80
C ILE A 56 -40.47 43.55 -21.74
N LEU A 57 -40.33 43.97 -20.47
CA LEU A 57 -41.13 43.44 -19.37
C LEU A 57 -42.63 43.71 -19.55
N GLU A 58 -43.00 44.85 -20.12
CA GLU A 58 -44.40 45.18 -20.45
C GLU A 58 -44.97 44.25 -21.53
N ASN A 59 -44.16 43.90 -22.53
CA ASN A 59 -44.54 43.05 -23.65
C ASN A 59 -44.45 41.53 -23.36
N GLN A 60 -43.91 41.12 -22.20
CA GLN A 60 -43.87 39.73 -21.77
C GLN A 60 -45.20 39.31 -21.15
N ASN A 61 -45.67 38.09 -21.47
CA ASN A 61 -46.84 37.48 -20.85
C ASN A 61 -46.50 36.92 -19.45
N VAL A 62 -46.12 37.83 -18.55
CA VAL A 62 -45.76 37.54 -17.16
C VAL A 62 -46.82 38.13 -16.25
N GLU A 63 -47.09 37.49 -15.12
CA GLU A 63 -48.03 37.99 -14.14
C GLU A 63 -47.66 39.41 -13.67
N ILE A 64 -48.65 40.32 -13.57
CA ILE A 64 -48.42 41.75 -13.29
C ILE A 64 -47.61 41.97 -12.01
N GLN A 65 -47.82 41.13 -10.98
CA GLN A 65 -47.05 41.22 -9.74
C GLN A 65 -45.56 40.93 -9.94
N LYS A 66 -45.22 39.89 -10.71
CA LYS A 66 -43.82 39.57 -11.06
C LYS A 66 -43.19 40.65 -11.93
N ARG A 67 -43.95 41.24 -12.87
CA ARG A 67 -43.50 42.39 -13.67
C ARG A 67 -43.17 43.60 -12.79
N LYS A 68 -44.03 43.95 -11.84
CA LYS A 68 -43.81 45.05 -10.88
C LYS A 68 -42.60 44.78 -9.99
N GLN A 69 -42.42 43.55 -9.54
CA GLN A 69 -41.28 43.16 -8.71
C GLN A 69 -39.95 43.25 -9.45
N LEU A 70 -39.89 42.77 -10.71
CA LEU A 70 -38.72 42.88 -11.56
C LEU A 70 -38.35 44.33 -11.89
N ALA A 71 -39.36 45.16 -12.18
CA ALA A 71 -39.17 46.59 -12.40
C ALA A 71 -38.66 47.31 -11.14
N SER A 72 -39.17 46.95 -9.96
CA SER A 72 -38.72 47.49 -8.67
C SER A 72 -37.25 47.14 -8.40
N TYR A 73 -36.85 45.87 -8.58
CA TYR A 73 -35.46 45.46 -8.40
C TYR A 73 -34.51 46.12 -9.40
N PHE A 74 -34.94 46.25 -10.64
CA PHE A 74 -34.18 46.97 -11.65
C PHE A 74 -33.99 48.45 -11.27
N LYS A 75 -35.05 49.12 -10.78
CA LYS A 75 -34.98 50.52 -10.31
C LYS A 75 -34.02 50.71 -9.13
N ILE A 76 -34.13 49.91 -8.07
CA ILE A 76 -33.23 49.96 -6.89
C ILE A 76 -31.76 49.89 -7.32
N ILE A 77 -31.48 49.06 -8.33
CA ILE A 77 -30.12 48.80 -8.78
C ILE A 77 -29.60 49.94 -9.68
N VAL A 78 -30.45 50.51 -10.55
CA VAL A 78 -30.12 51.74 -11.30
C VAL A 78 -29.84 52.90 -10.34
N ASP A 79 -30.70 53.12 -9.35
CA ASP A 79 -30.59 54.23 -8.38
C ASP A 79 -29.31 54.10 -7.52
N SER A 80 -28.94 52.88 -7.12
CA SER A 80 -27.70 52.60 -6.38
C SER A 80 -26.42 52.95 -7.15
N CYS A 81 -26.52 53.04 -8.48
CA CYS A 81 -25.41 53.23 -9.38
C CYS A 81 -25.35 54.65 -9.97
N GLU A 82 -26.48 55.35 -10.10
CA GLU A 82 -26.49 56.80 -10.38
C GLU A 82 -25.80 57.59 -9.25
N ASN A 83 -25.85 57.08 -8.01
CA ASN A 83 -25.22 57.70 -6.84
C ASN A 83 -23.72 57.41 -6.67
N LYS A 84 -23.11 56.50 -7.46
CA LYS A 84 -21.66 56.21 -7.39
C LYS A 84 -20.91 56.97 -8.50
N LYS A 85 -20.15 58.00 -8.11
CA LYS A 85 -19.36 58.88 -9.00
C LYS A 85 -18.62 58.13 -10.11
N LYS A 86 -18.88 58.56 -11.36
CA LYS A 86 -18.18 58.48 -12.67
C LYS A 86 -17.27 57.29 -13.07
N ASN A 87 -16.73 56.48 -12.16
CA ASN A 87 -15.63 55.54 -12.46
C ASN A 87 -15.98 54.05 -12.42
N THR A 88 -17.23 53.66 -12.11
CA THR A 88 -17.61 52.24 -12.25
C THR A 88 -18.13 51.97 -13.67
N PRO A 89 -17.49 51.11 -14.47
CA PRO A 89 -17.97 50.75 -15.79
C PRO A 89 -19.41 50.21 -15.70
N LYS A 90 -20.33 50.83 -16.44
CA LYS A 90 -21.78 50.50 -16.52
C LYS A 90 -22.11 49.05 -16.95
N ILE A 91 -21.10 48.19 -17.12
CA ILE A 91 -21.19 46.76 -17.46
C ILE A 91 -21.01 45.86 -16.22
N LEU A 92 -20.24 46.29 -15.20
CA LEU A 92 -20.21 45.65 -13.88
C LEU A 92 -21.60 45.70 -13.20
N PHE A 93 -22.37 46.73 -13.54
CA PHE A 93 -23.80 46.90 -13.23
C PHE A 93 -24.66 45.71 -13.68
N LEU A 94 -24.50 45.22 -14.92
CA LEU A 94 -25.35 44.16 -15.46
C LEU A 94 -24.97 42.78 -14.87
N LYS A 95 -23.67 42.55 -14.65
CA LYS A 95 -23.14 41.31 -14.07
C LYS A 95 -23.67 41.07 -12.65
N ASN A 96 -23.62 42.09 -11.79
CA ASN A 96 -24.13 41.98 -10.42
C ASN A 96 -25.66 41.91 -10.37
N TRP A 97 -26.34 42.60 -11.29
CA TRP A 97 -27.80 42.53 -11.42
C TRP A 97 -28.27 41.12 -11.80
N ILE A 98 -27.73 40.52 -12.86
CA ILE A 98 -28.05 39.15 -13.30
C ILE A 98 -27.75 38.14 -12.19
N SER A 99 -26.59 38.27 -11.53
CA SER A 99 -26.18 37.40 -10.43
C SER A 99 -27.17 37.45 -9.24
N ASN A 100 -27.67 38.64 -8.89
CA ASN A 100 -28.63 38.80 -7.80
C ASN A 100 -30.06 38.40 -8.17
N LEU A 101 -30.42 38.51 -9.45
CA LEU A 101 -31.74 38.13 -9.97
C LEU A 101 -31.87 36.60 -10.07
N ILE A 102 -30.79 35.92 -10.49
CA ILE A 102 -30.65 34.45 -10.45
C ILE A 102 -30.76 33.92 -9.02
N LYS A 103 -30.18 34.63 -8.04
CA LYS A 103 -30.18 34.21 -6.64
C LYS A 103 -31.56 34.22 -5.97
N LYS A 104 -32.56 34.96 -6.47
CA LYS A 104 -33.74 35.28 -5.64
C LYS A 104 -35.07 34.62 -6.02
N HIS A 105 -35.36 34.20 -7.27
CA HIS A 105 -36.71 33.65 -7.58
C HIS A 105 -36.78 32.57 -8.69
N GLN A 106 -36.98 31.32 -8.26
CA GLN A 106 -37.37 30.10 -9.03
C GLN A 106 -36.23 29.12 -9.37
N ILE A 107 -36.13 28.14 -8.49
CA ILE A 107 -34.94 27.36 -8.13
C ILE A 107 -34.81 26.04 -8.89
N ALA A 108 -35.89 25.43 -9.36
CA ALA A 108 -35.86 24.05 -9.89
C ALA A 108 -35.47 23.94 -11.38
N LYS A 109 -36.01 24.80 -12.26
CA LYS A 109 -35.62 24.84 -13.69
C LYS A 109 -34.23 25.44 -13.90
N SER A 110 -33.90 26.45 -13.08
CA SER A 110 -32.55 27.02 -13.02
C SER A 110 -31.54 26.00 -12.51
N ARG A 111 -31.90 25.12 -11.56
CA ARG A 111 -31.10 23.95 -11.17
C ARG A 111 -30.85 23.01 -12.34
N ASN A 112 -31.88 22.60 -13.08
CA ASN A 112 -31.69 21.64 -14.18
C ASN A 112 -30.85 22.22 -15.35
N ILE A 113 -30.95 23.52 -15.59
CA ILE A 113 -30.08 24.23 -16.55
C ILE A 113 -28.68 24.44 -15.97
N LEU A 114 -28.51 24.71 -14.67
CA LEU A 114 -27.21 24.80 -13.99
C LEU A 114 -26.50 23.44 -13.93
N THR A 115 -27.20 22.33 -13.69
CA THR A 115 -26.62 20.98 -13.66
C THR A 115 -26.16 20.54 -15.05
N ASN A 116 -26.91 20.88 -16.11
CA ASN A 116 -26.47 20.67 -17.49
C ASN A 116 -25.38 21.66 -17.93
N PHE A 117 -25.32 22.85 -17.31
CA PHE A 117 -24.28 23.86 -17.56
C PHE A 117 -22.98 23.57 -16.79
N GLU A 118 -23.02 23.00 -15.59
CA GLU A 118 -21.87 22.53 -14.80
C GLU A 118 -21.12 21.42 -15.55
N ASN A 119 -21.85 20.48 -16.16
CA ASN A 119 -21.25 19.43 -17.00
C ASN A 119 -20.62 19.97 -18.30
N SER A 120 -21.04 21.14 -18.77
CA SER A 120 -20.49 21.81 -19.96
C SER A 120 -19.36 22.81 -19.63
N TYR A 121 -19.17 23.13 -18.34
CA TYR A 121 -18.10 23.99 -17.81
C TYR A 121 -17.01 23.19 -17.08
N ALA A 122 -17.20 21.87 -16.92
CA ALA A 122 -16.19 20.90 -16.54
C ALA A 122 -15.12 20.70 -17.64
N SER A 123 -14.66 21.79 -18.27
CA SER A 123 -13.51 21.79 -19.16
C SER A 123 -12.72 23.11 -19.13
N MET A 124 -12.96 23.99 -18.14
CA MET A 124 -12.01 25.07 -17.82
C MET A 124 -11.95 25.31 -16.31
N PRO A 125 -10.73 25.46 -15.75
CA PRO A 125 -10.48 25.26 -14.33
C PRO A 125 -11.01 26.46 -13.55
N ALA A 126 -12.05 26.24 -12.75
CA ALA A 126 -12.10 26.92 -11.47
C ALA A 126 -10.98 26.28 -10.65
N THR A 127 -9.76 26.81 -10.76
CA THR A 127 -8.75 26.55 -9.74
C THR A 127 -9.34 27.08 -8.44
N SER A 128 -9.98 26.19 -7.67
CA SER A 128 -10.24 26.43 -6.27
C SER A 128 -8.94 27.03 -5.68
N PRO A 129 -8.97 28.12 -4.89
CA PRO A 129 -7.78 28.65 -4.23
C PRO A 129 -6.95 27.52 -3.59
N PHE A 130 -7.66 26.52 -3.04
CA PHE A 130 -7.11 25.27 -2.57
C PHE A 130 -6.32 24.48 -3.61
N LEU A 131 -6.85 24.28 -4.81
CA LEU A 131 -6.17 23.53 -5.88
C LEU A 131 -4.94 24.27 -6.42
N ASN A 132 -4.97 25.60 -6.44
CA ASN A 132 -3.82 26.45 -6.78
C ASN A 132 -2.71 26.41 -5.70
N GLU A 133 -3.11 26.26 -4.44
CA GLU A 133 -2.17 26.10 -3.32
C GLU A 133 -1.59 24.68 -3.33
N LEU A 134 -2.45 23.68 -3.52
CA LEU A 134 -2.09 22.28 -3.58
C LEU A 134 -1.20 21.98 -4.79
N SER A 135 -1.41 22.61 -5.94
CA SER A 135 -0.54 22.47 -7.11
C SER A 135 0.86 23.03 -6.92
N LYS A 136 1.06 23.86 -5.89
CA LYS A 136 2.39 24.37 -5.49
C LYS A 136 3.05 23.47 -4.44
N SER A 137 2.31 22.51 -3.85
CA SER A 137 2.86 21.55 -2.91
C SER A 137 3.88 20.65 -3.62
N PRO A 138 5.04 20.34 -2.99
CA PRO A 138 6.02 19.41 -3.56
C PRO A 138 5.45 17.98 -3.75
N HIS A 139 4.40 17.65 -3.00
CA HIS A 139 3.68 16.38 -3.08
C HIS A 139 2.72 16.32 -4.27
N PHE A 140 2.40 17.43 -4.93
CA PHE A 140 1.54 17.41 -6.12
C PHE A 140 2.36 17.20 -7.39
N LYS A 141 1.91 16.28 -8.24
CA LYS A 141 2.50 15.97 -9.56
C LYS A 141 1.47 16.15 -10.66
N ASN A 142 1.95 16.48 -11.86
CA ASN A 142 1.07 16.83 -12.97
C ASN A 142 0.30 15.64 -13.55
N ASN A 143 0.78 14.42 -13.35
CA ASN A 143 0.15 13.20 -13.83
C ASN A 143 0.55 11.97 -13.00
N LYS A 144 -0.13 10.85 -13.27
CA LYS A 144 0.11 9.55 -12.64
C LYS A 144 1.56 9.09 -12.77
N ASP A 145 2.16 9.20 -13.95
CA ASP A 145 3.50 8.64 -14.19
C ASP A 145 4.57 9.39 -13.37
N GLN A 146 4.49 10.72 -13.32
CA GLN A 146 5.35 11.54 -12.46
C GLN A 146 5.12 11.28 -10.98
N ALA A 147 3.87 11.03 -10.58
CA ALA A 147 3.52 10.66 -9.20
C ALA A 147 4.14 9.32 -8.80
N LEU A 148 4.01 8.30 -9.64
CA LEU A 148 4.56 6.98 -9.37
C LEU A 148 6.10 6.97 -9.41
N ASP A 149 6.72 7.69 -10.36
CA ASP A 149 8.19 7.81 -10.40
C ASP A 149 8.72 8.55 -9.16
N ALA A 150 8.02 9.59 -8.69
CA ALA A 150 8.38 10.29 -7.47
C ALA A 150 8.25 9.39 -6.23
N LEU A 151 7.17 8.61 -6.10
CA LEU A 151 6.99 7.70 -4.96
C LEU A 151 8.03 6.57 -4.93
N LYS A 152 8.43 6.04 -6.09
CA LYS A 152 9.45 4.98 -6.17
C LYS A 152 10.83 5.42 -5.67
N LYS A 153 11.12 6.72 -5.74
CA LYS A 153 12.40 7.32 -5.34
C LYS A 153 12.34 7.96 -3.96
N ALA A 154 11.14 8.12 -3.40
CA ALA A 154 10.93 8.77 -2.12
C ALA A 154 11.01 7.75 -0.97
N PRO A 155 11.31 8.22 0.26
CA PRO A 155 11.22 7.38 1.45
C PRO A 155 9.82 6.79 1.65
N ILE A 156 9.74 5.64 2.32
CA ILE A 156 8.46 5.03 2.73
C ILE A 156 7.63 6.03 3.55
N GLY A 157 6.30 5.98 3.41
CA GLY A 157 5.40 6.93 4.06
C GLY A 157 5.28 8.28 3.35
N THR A 158 6.11 8.53 2.33
CA THR A 158 5.89 9.68 1.45
C THR A 158 4.59 9.48 0.66
N HIS A 159 3.80 10.53 0.60
CA HIS A 159 2.60 10.60 -0.24
C HIS A 159 2.80 11.60 -1.38
N VAL A 160 2.06 11.37 -2.46
CA VAL A 160 1.92 12.29 -3.58
C VAL A 160 0.46 12.38 -4.01
N MET A 161 0.14 13.43 -4.74
CA MET A 161 -1.19 13.65 -5.28
C MET A 161 -1.11 14.05 -6.74
N TRP A 162 -2.10 13.67 -7.53
CA TRP A 162 -2.31 14.24 -8.85
C TRP A 162 -3.80 14.40 -9.13
N GLN A 163 -4.13 15.27 -10.06
CA GLN A 163 -5.51 15.46 -10.49
C GLN A 163 -5.84 14.43 -11.58
N LYS A 164 -6.87 13.60 -11.36
CA LYS A 164 -7.38 12.66 -12.38
C LYS A 164 -8.46 13.32 -13.21
N GLU A 165 -9.40 13.98 -12.54
CA GLU A 165 -10.54 14.68 -13.14
C GLU A 165 -10.72 16.04 -12.44
N LEU A 166 -11.52 16.94 -13.01
CA LEU A 166 -11.65 18.32 -12.51
C LEU A 166 -11.97 18.44 -11.02
N ASN A 167 -12.79 17.53 -10.50
CA ASN A 167 -13.19 17.53 -9.10
C ASN A 167 -12.63 16.35 -8.31
N THR A 168 -11.58 15.68 -8.82
CA THR A 168 -11.05 14.46 -8.22
C THR A 168 -9.52 14.45 -8.19
N LEU A 169 -8.97 14.38 -6.98
CA LEU A 169 -7.58 14.08 -6.72
C LEU A 169 -7.40 12.58 -6.49
N ILE A 170 -6.26 12.05 -6.91
CA ILE A 170 -5.78 10.77 -6.42
C ILE A 170 -4.69 11.05 -5.41
N PHE A 171 -4.87 10.57 -4.19
CA PHE A 171 -3.84 10.46 -3.18
C PHE A 171 -3.17 9.10 -3.31
N ALA A 172 -1.85 9.07 -3.39
CA ALA A 172 -1.09 7.83 -3.38
C ALA A 172 0.00 7.88 -2.31
N LEU A 173 0.22 6.73 -1.67
CA LEU A 173 1.13 6.57 -0.54
C LEU A 173 1.98 5.32 -0.74
N SER A 174 3.28 5.48 -0.51
CA SER A 174 4.23 4.37 -0.47
C SER A 174 4.19 3.69 0.90
N ILE A 175 3.87 2.40 0.94
CA ILE A 175 3.86 1.59 2.18
C ILE A 175 5.04 0.61 2.16
N PRO A 176 5.62 0.27 3.32
CA PRO A 176 6.79 -0.59 3.39
C PRO A 176 6.48 -2.01 2.87
N ALA A 177 7.46 -2.63 2.23
CA ALA A 177 7.43 -4.02 1.81
C ALA A 177 8.85 -4.51 1.55
N TYR A 178 9.06 -5.82 1.71
CA TYR A 178 10.41 -6.40 1.69
C TYR A 178 11.13 -6.23 0.35
N GLU A 179 10.49 -6.60 -0.77
CA GLU A 179 11.13 -6.54 -2.10
C GLU A 179 11.10 -5.12 -2.67
N SER A 180 9.93 -4.50 -2.67
CA SER A 180 9.71 -3.16 -3.20
C SER A 180 8.52 -2.52 -2.52
N PRO A 181 8.56 -1.20 -2.24
CA PRO A 181 7.44 -0.49 -1.66
C PRO A 181 6.14 -0.70 -2.44
N ILE A 182 5.03 -0.90 -1.72
CA ILE A 182 3.72 -1.00 -2.36
C ILE A 182 3.12 0.41 -2.45
N ILE A 183 2.56 0.74 -3.61
CA ILE A 183 1.88 2.02 -3.78
C ILE A 183 0.38 1.79 -3.66
N THR A 184 -0.20 2.39 -2.63
CA THR A 184 -1.65 2.42 -2.43
C THR A 184 -2.20 3.72 -2.97
N SER A 185 -3.44 3.73 -3.45
CA SER A 185 -4.05 4.98 -3.94
C SER A 185 -5.54 5.06 -3.61
N LYS A 186 -6.01 6.28 -3.36
CA LYS A 186 -7.40 6.58 -3.01
C LYS A 186 -7.86 7.84 -3.72
N SER A 187 -9.09 7.80 -4.22
CA SER A 187 -9.76 8.96 -4.81
C SER A 187 -10.26 9.90 -3.72
N ILE A 188 -10.02 11.19 -3.88
CA ILE A 188 -10.48 12.26 -2.99
C ILE A 188 -11.22 13.31 -3.82
N ASP A 189 -12.49 13.53 -3.49
CA ASP A 189 -13.26 14.60 -4.11
C ASP A 189 -12.77 15.97 -3.63
N LEU A 190 -12.67 16.92 -4.56
CA LEU A 190 -12.26 18.30 -4.33
C LEU A 190 -13.41 19.14 -3.76
N ASP A 191 -13.82 18.78 -2.54
CA ASP A 191 -14.80 19.51 -1.74
C ASP A 191 -14.12 20.32 -0.63
N GLU A 192 -14.92 20.99 0.21
CA GLU A 192 -14.44 21.77 1.37
C GLU A 192 -13.67 20.93 2.40
N ASN A 193 -13.81 19.60 2.37
CA ASN A 193 -13.17 18.66 3.30
C ASN A 193 -11.93 17.99 2.70
N ALA A 194 -11.54 18.30 1.46
CA ALA A 194 -10.43 17.66 0.77
C ALA A 194 -9.12 17.73 1.56
N GLN A 195 -8.77 18.90 2.10
CA GLN A 195 -7.55 19.05 2.91
C GLN A 195 -7.58 18.20 4.18
N THR A 196 -8.71 18.19 4.89
CA THR A 196 -8.88 17.37 6.10
C THR A 196 -8.75 15.88 5.77
N LYS A 197 -9.30 15.43 4.64
CA LYS A 197 -9.16 14.05 4.16
C LYS A 197 -7.70 13.71 3.83
N ILE A 198 -6.98 14.61 3.15
CA ILE A 198 -5.56 14.44 2.82
C ILE A 198 -4.71 14.36 4.09
N ASN A 199 -4.88 15.32 5.01
CA ASN A 199 -4.16 15.35 6.28
C ASN A 199 -4.39 14.06 7.05
N ARG A 200 -5.65 13.60 7.18
CA ARG A 200 -5.98 12.33 7.82
C ARG A 200 -5.27 11.17 7.14
N LEU A 201 -5.36 11.04 5.81
CA LEU A 201 -4.72 9.93 5.09
C LEU A 201 -3.19 9.93 5.18
N ALA A 202 -2.56 11.08 5.39
CA ALA A 202 -1.12 11.21 5.57
C ALA A 202 -0.67 11.12 7.03
N ALA A 203 -1.60 11.13 7.99
CA ALA A 203 -1.26 11.23 9.41
C ALA A 203 -0.68 9.91 9.96
N PRO A 204 0.38 9.94 10.79
CA PRO A 204 1.00 8.75 11.35
C PRO A 204 0.03 7.81 12.09
N GLU A 205 -0.95 8.35 12.80
CA GLU A 205 -1.95 7.59 13.54
C GLU A 205 -2.83 6.69 12.66
N ASN A 206 -2.92 6.96 11.35
CA ASN A 206 -3.71 6.16 10.41
C ASN A 206 -2.90 5.08 9.70
N GLN A 207 -1.58 4.97 9.95
CA GLN A 207 -0.71 3.99 9.29
C GLN A 207 -1.14 2.54 9.56
N PHE A 208 -1.61 2.23 10.76
CA PHE A 208 -2.11 0.88 11.07
C PHE A 208 -3.37 0.54 10.27
N GLU A 209 -4.33 1.47 10.17
CA GLU A 209 -5.55 1.27 9.37
C GLU A 209 -5.21 1.11 7.87
N ILE A 210 -4.20 1.83 7.38
CA ILE A 210 -3.71 1.67 6.02
C ILE A 210 -3.17 0.25 5.81
N LEU A 211 -2.34 -0.27 6.73
CA LEU A 211 -1.82 -1.64 6.64
C LEU A 211 -2.93 -2.68 6.73
N LEU A 212 -3.93 -2.47 7.60
CA LEU A 212 -5.09 -3.35 7.75
C LEU A 212 -5.87 -3.46 6.43
N ASN A 213 -6.15 -2.33 5.78
CA ASN A 213 -6.83 -2.27 4.48
C ASN A 213 -6.03 -2.95 3.35
N ASN A 214 -4.71 -3.06 3.50
CA ASN A 214 -3.82 -3.75 2.56
C ASN A 214 -3.50 -5.19 2.97
N LYS A 215 -4.19 -5.75 3.99
CA LYS A 215 -3.99 -7.12 4.51
C LYS A 215 -2.58 -7.37 5.04
N MET A 216 -1.94 -6.31 5.52
CA MET A 216 -0.61 -6.32 6.14
C MET A 216 -0.66 -6.11 7.65
N ALA A 217 -1.84 -5.81 8.19
CA ALA A 217 -2.08 -5.77 9.61
C ALA A 217 -3.32 -6.59 9.98
N PHE A 218 -3.37 -7.03 11.24
CA PHE A 218 -4.45 -7.84 11.80
C PHE A 218 -4.81 -7.33 13.19
N THR A 219 -6.07 -7.53 13.57
CA THR A 219 -6.59 -7.09 14.88
C THR A 219 -6.51 -8.17 15.94
N SER A 220 -6.28 -9.43 15.55
CA SER A 220 -6.11 -10.54 16.48
C SER A 220 -5.00 -11.48 16.05
N ARG A 221 -4.34 -12.11 17.03
CA ARG A 221 -3.29 -13.11 16.79
C ARG A 221 -3.82 -14.33 16.04
N GLU A 222 -5.04 -14.74 16.31
CA GLU A 222 -5.70 -15.85 15.60
C GLU A 222 -5.89 -15.54 14.11
N GLU A 223 -6.28 -14.32 13.76
CA GLU A 223 -6.43 -13.89 12.37
C GLU A 223 -5.07 -13.86 11.65
N LEU A 224 -4.05 -13.31 12.32
CA LEU A 224 -2.68 -13.29 11.83
C LEU A 224 -2.21 -14.71 11.53
N GLN A 225 -2.34 -15.66 12.46
CA GLN A 225 -1.91 -17.04 12.25
C GLN A 225 -2.60 -17.72 11.06
N LYS A 226 -3.87 -17.41 10.80
CA LYS A 226 -4.65 -18.00 9.69
C LYS A 226 -4.34 -17.36 8.33
N LYS A 227 -4.02 -16.07 8.30
CA LYS A 227 -3.96 -15.28 7.06
C LYS A 227 -2.57 -14.76 6.70
N MET A 228 -1.60 -14.89 7.59
CA MET A 228 -0.23 -14.42 7.35
C MET A 228 0.35 -15.12 6.11
N PRO A 229 0.91 -14.36 5.14
CA PRO A 229 1.52 -14.95 3.98
C PRO A 229 2.70 -15.86 4.38
N GLN A 230 2.76 -17.05 3.79
CA GLN A 230 3.83 -18.03 4.04
C GLN A 230 5.06 -17.82 3.16
N LYS A 231 5.04 -16.82 2.27
CA LYS A 231 6.19 -16.44 1.45
C LYS A 231 7.31 -15.95 2.36
N ASN A 232 8.53 -16.42 2.12
CA ASN A 232 9.70 -15.94 2.85
C ASN A 232 9.78 -14.41 2.81
N ARG A 233 10.08 -13.79 3.95
CA ARG A 233 10.19 -12.35 4.19
C ARG A 233 8.88 -11.57 4.06
N ALA A 234 7.75 -12.25 3.96
CA ALA A 234 6.46 -11.60 4.18
C ALA A 234 6.32 -11.20 5.66
N TYR A 235 5.69 -10.06 5.91
CA TYR A 235 5.47 -9.58 7.27
C TYR A 235 4.00 -9.23 7.51
N ALA A 236 3.64 -9.16 8.78
CA ALA A 236 2.34 -8.75 9.26
C ALA A 236 2.49 -7.93 10.55
N ILE A 237 1.61 -6.95 10.75
CA ILE A 237 1.57 -6.13 11.96
C ILE A 237 0.34 -6.51 12.81
N LEU A 238 0.55 -6.73 14.09
CA LEU A 238 -0.50 -6.97 15.07
C LEU A 238 -0.53 -5.81 16.06
N LYS A 239 -1.72 -5.31 16.39
CA LYS A 239 -1.88 -4.34 17.47
C LYS A 239 -1.79 -5.06 18.82
N THR A 240 -0.99 -4.55 19.75
CA THR A 240 -0.90 -5.12 21.10
C THR A 240 -2.03 -4.61 22.00
N ASP A 241 -2.18 -5.23 23.16
CA ASP A 241 -3.20 -4.85 24.16
C ASP A 241 -2.98 -3.43 24.73
N ASN A 242 -1.77 -2.86 24.59
CA ASN A 242 -1.45 -1.52 25.07
C ASN A 242 -1.94 -0.39 24.14
N ASP A 243 -2.61 -0.71 23.04
CA ASP A 243 -3.17 0.22 22.02
C ASP A 243 -2.17 1.13 21.29
N THR A 244 -0.97 1.34 21.83
CA THR A 244 0.10 2.19 21.27
C THR A 244 1.25 1.38 20.67
N ASP A 245 1.48 0.16 21.16
CA ASP A 245 2.54 -0.72 20.67
C ASP A 245 2.01 -1.71 19.63
N TYR A 246 2.87 -2.07 18.70
CA TYR A 246 2.60 -3.05 17.66
C TYR A 246 3.63 -4.17 17.71
N GLU A 247 3.22 -5.36 17.29
CA GLU A 247 4.10 -6.49 17.05
C GLU A 247 4.20 -6.72 15.54
N MET A 248 5.42 -6.71 15.02
CA MET A 248 5.70 -7.09 13.64
C MET A 248 6.19 -8.52 13.59
N VAL A 249 5.42 -9.37 12.91
CA VAL A 249 5.76 -10.78 12.68
C VAL A 249 6.28 -10.91 11.26
N VAL A 250 7.48 -11.47 11.08
CA VAL A 250 8.09 -11.71 9.77
C VAL A 250 8.29 -13.20 9.56
N LYS A 251 7.81 -13.73 8.44
CA LYS A 251 8.12 -15.10 8.01
C LYS A 251 9.57 -15.13 7.56
N THR A 252 10.40 -15.90 8.25
CA THR A 252 11.80 -16.12 7.86
C THR A 252 11.95 -17.50 7.21
N LYS A 253 13.16 -17.83 6.73
CA LYS A 253 13.42 -19.14 6.09
C LYS A 253 13.14 -20.28 7.07
N TYR A 254 13.55 -20.11 8.33
CA TYR A 254 13.49 -21.15 9.36
C TYR A 254 12.32 -21.00 10.34
N GLY A 255 11.56 -19.90 10.31
CA GLY A 255 10.50 -19.71 11.29
C GLY A 255 9.75 -18.40 11.14
N PHE A 256 9.38 -17.83 12.27
CA PHE A 256 8.81 -16.49 12.38
C PHE A 256 9.64 -15.67 13.37
N ALA A 257 9.97 -14.44 13.00
CA ALA A 257 10.61 -13.48 13.88
C ALA A 257 9.58 -12.43 14.32
N ASN A 258 9.64 -12.02 15.58
CA ASN A 258 8.75 -11.01 16.15
C ASN A 258 9.57 -9.79 16.58
N PHE A 259 9.13 -8.60 16.19
CA PHE A 259 9.73 -7.33 16.55
C PHE A 259 8.68 -6.44 17.22
N THR A 260 9.01 -5.86 18.37
CA THR A 260 8.15 -4.85 18.99
C THR A 260 8.39 -3.51 18.32
N LEU A 261 7.31 -2.86 17.89
CA LEU A 261 7.32 -1.54 17.28
C LEU A 261 6.56 -0.57 18.20
N THR A 262 7.26 0.43 18.72
CA THR A 262 6.69 1.47 19.58
C THR A 262 6.87 2.83 18.90
N PRO A 263 5.86 3.32 18.15
CA PRO A 263 5.92 4.63 17.53
C PRO A 263 6.13 5.74 18.57
N SER A 264 6.84 6.78 18.17
CA SER A 264 7.12 7.95 19.00
C SER A 264 6.92 9.23 18.19
N GLU A 265 7.09 10.40 18.81
CA GLU A 265 7.03 11.69 18.10
C GLU A 265 8.04 11.81 16.96
N ASN A 266 9.17 11.09 17.06
CA ASN A 266 10.27 11.16 16.11
C ASN A 266 10.31 9.98 15.13
N GLU A 267 9.48 8.96 15.33
CA GLU A 267 9.53 7.74 14.53
C GLU A 267 8.15 7.12 14.35
N THR A 268 7.73 7.06 13.10
CA THR A 268 6.44 6.53 12.69
C THR A 268 6.46 5.00 12.59
N LEU A 269 5.27 4.38 12.56
CA LEU A 269 5.14 2.94 12.40
C LEU A 269 5.80 2.44 11.11
N PHE A 270 5.68 3.19 10.02
CA PHE A 270 6.30 2.82 8.74
C PHE A 270 7.82 2.83 8.78
N GLU A 271 8.43 3.82 9.43
CA GLU A 271 9.89 3.90 9.60
C GLU A 271 10.41 2.74 10.48
N LEU A 272 9.68 2.42 11.56
CA LEU A 272 9.98 1.26 12.41
C LEU A 272 9.92 -0.06 11.63
N ILE A 273 8.95 -0.23 10.73
CA ILE A 273 8.87 -1.40 9.86
C ILE A 273 10.08 -1.45 8.93
N GLU A 274 10.42 -0.35 8.27
CA GLU A 274 11.55 -0.27 7.34
C GLU A 274 12.88 -0.63 8.03
N LYS A 275 13.11 -0.09 9.25
CA LYS A 275 14.28 -0.42 10.08
C LYS A 275 14.38 -1.89 10.48
N ASN A 276 13.30 -2.67 10.40
CA ASN A 276 13.29 -4.10 10.72
C ASN A 276 13.17 -5.00 9.49
N LEU A 277 12.94 -4.44 8.29
CA LEU A 277 12.96 -5.16 7.02
C LEU A 277 14.34 -5.16 6.33
N ILE A 278 15.36 -4.53 6.91
CA ILE A 278 16.72 -4.51 6.36
C ILE A 278 17.31 -5.94 6.33
N PRO A 279 18.06 -6.31 5.28
CA PRO A 279 18.61 -7.66 5.12
C PRO A 279 19.39 -8.16 6.33
N GLU A 280 20.22 -7.32 6.94
CA GLU A 280 21.10 -7.68 8.05
C GLU A 280 20.31 -8.18 9.27
N LYS A 281 19.25 -7.46 9.66
CA LYS A 281 18.39 -7.87 10.78
C LYS A 281 17.61 -9.14 10.49
N LEU A 282 17.17 -9.32 9.25
CA LEU A 282 16.45 -10.52 8.87
C LEU A 282 17.36 -11.75 8.83
N GLU A 283 18.63 -11.58 8.43
CA GLU A 283 19.65 -12.61 8.49
C GLU A 283 20.00 -12.99 9.95
N GLU A 284 20.14 -12.01 10.83
CA GLU A 284 20.31 -12.25 12.28
C GLU A 284 19.13 -13.06 12.85
N ALA A 285 17.90 -12.67 12.50
CA ALA A 285 16.69 -13.37 12.93
C ALA A 285 16.57 -14.78 12.34
N ASP A 286 17.03 -15.00 11.09
CA ASP A 286 17.12 -16.32 10.49
C ASP A 286 18.09 -17.22 11.24
N ILE A 287 19.27 -16.70 11.61
CA ILE A 287 20.28 -17.44 12.39
C ILE A 287 19.73 -17.77 13.79
N GLU A 288 19.05 -16.83 14.44
CA GLU A 288 18.46 -17.07 15.76
C GLU A 288 17.36 -18.13 15.71
N ASN A 289 16.46 -18.05 14.71
CA ASN A 289 15.42 -19.06 14.52
C ASN A 289 16.00 -20.43 14.18
N LEU A 290 17.08 -20.49 13.39
CA LEU A 290 17.80 -21.72 13.13
C LEU A 290 18.35 -22.32 14.43
N LYS A 291 19.05 -21.52 15.26
CA LYS A 291 19.55 -21.97 16.57
C LYS A 291 18.45 -22.47 17.49
N ARG A 292 17.31 -21.76 17.56
CA ARG A 292 16.17 -22.18 18.39
C ARG A 292 15.54 -23.48 17.88
N ASN A 293 15.42 -23.63 16.56
CA ASN A 293 14.97 -24.90 15.97
C ASN A 293 15.96 -26.01 16.30
N ASP A 294 17.27 -25.77 16.15
CA ASP A 294 18.31 -26.75 16.49
C ASP A 294 18.30 -27.11 17.99
N ASP A 295 18.07 -26.15 18.89
CA ASP A 295 17.92 -26.38 20.33
C ASP A 295 16.65 -27.16 20.69
N MET A 296 15.58 -26.98 19.93
CA MET A 296 14.32 -27.72 20.10
C MET A 296 14.46 -29.13 19.55
N ILE A 297 15.03 -29.26 18.36
CA ILE A 297 15.29 -30.52 17.66
C ILE A 297 16.31 -31.36 18.44
N SER A 298 17.37 -30.77 18.99
CA SER A 298 18.37 -31.51 19.81
C SER A 298 17.81 -32.05 21.13
N LYS A 299 16.60 -31.65 21.53
CA LYS A 299 15.83 -32.22 22.65
C LYS A 299 14.80 -33.26 22.20
N ASP A 300 14.58 -33.41 20.90
CA ASP A 300 13.75 -34.46 20.32
C ASP A 300 14.52 -35.79 20.35
N LYS A 301 13.87 -36.84 20.84
CA LYS A 301 14.44 -38.21 20.86
C LYS A 301 14.69 -38.77 19.46
N ASN A 302 14.04 -38.20 18.44
CA ASN A 302 14.19 -38.56 17.03
C ASN A 302 15.28 -37.77 16.30
N HIS A 303 16.06 -36.94 16.99
CA HIS A 303 17.13 -36.18 16.34
C HIS A 303 18.35 -37.06 16.08
N VAL A 304 18.80 -37.12 14.83
CA VAL A 304 19.87 -38.04 14.38
C VAL A 304 21.29 -37.47 14.59
N GLY A 305 21.44 -36.15 14.83
CA GLY A 305 22.73 -35.50 15.11
C GLY A 305 23.02 -34.25 14.28
N HIS A 306 24.20 -33.66 14.50
CA HIS A 306 24.67 -32.48 13.78
C HIS A 306 25.79 -32.82 12.80
N VAL A 307 25.84 -32.15 11.65
CA VAL A 307 26.93 -32.31 10.69
C VAL A 307 28.04 -31.28 10.92
N ALA A 308 29.28 -31.74 10.96
CA ALA A 308 30.45 -30.90 10.77
C ALA A 308 31.00 -31.14 9.36
N ALA A 309 31.36 -30.06 8.67
CA ALA A 309 32.03 -30.14 7.38
C ALA A 309 33.45 -29.57 7.51
N ILE A 310 34.45 -30.37 7.18
CA ILE A 310 35.86 -29.98 7.19
C ILE A 310 36.28 -29.71 5.75
N GLN A 311 36.70 -28.49 5.44
CA GLN A 311 37.17 -28.17 4.09
C GLN A 311 38.57 -28.75 3.87
N ASN A 312 38.71 -29.57 2.83
CA ASN A 312 39.97 -30.10 2.37
C ASN A 312 40.76 -29.02 1.58
N PRO A 313 42.10 -29.15 1.47
CA PRO A 313 42.93 -28.21 0.72
C PRO A 313 42.56 -28.06 -0.77
N ASP A 314 41.90 -29.05 -1.35
CA ASP A 314 41.44 -29.05 -2.75
C ASP A 314 40.08 -28.34 -2.94
N GLY A 315 39.48 -27.83 -1.86
CA GLY A 315 38.19 -27.15 -1.87
C GLY A 315 36.98 -28.06 -1.71
N SER A 316 37.17 -29.38 -1.62
CA SER A 316 36.10 -30.33 -1.25
C SER A 316 35.80 -30.25 0.25
N TYR A 317 34.63 -30.75 0.68
CA TYR A 317 34.26 -30.79 2.09
C TYR A 317 34.09 -32.23 2.56
N LEU A 318 34.84 -32.63 3.58
CA LEU A 318 34.62 -33.88 4.29
C LEU A 318 33.45 -33.70 5.27
N VAL A 319 32.44 -34.56 5.17
CA VAL A 319 31.25 -34.55 6.02
C VAL A 319 31.45 -35.53 7.17
N CYS A 320 31.39 -35.01 8.40
CA CYS A 320 31.46 -35.77 9.64
C CYS A 320 30.14 -35.65 10.39
N LEU A 321 29.61 -36.76 10.90
CA LEU A 321 28.50 -36.74 11.85
C LEU A 321 29.05 -36.53 13.26
N LYS A 322 28.53 -35.50 13.94
CA LYS A 322 28.75 -35.25 15.37
C LYS A 322 27.53 -35.67 16.16
N ILE A 323 27.73 -36.69 16.99
CA ILE A 323 26.68 -37.30 17.81
C ILE A 323 26.69 -36.68 19.21
N ASP A 324 27.85 -36.19 19.66
CA ASP A 324 27.99 -35.42 20.89
C ASP A 324 29.05 -34.29 20.78
N LYS A 325 29.22 -33.53 21.87
CA LYS A 325 30.21 -32.44 21.98
C LYS A 325 31.66 -32.94 22.15
N ARG A 326 31.90 -34.24 22.27
CA ARG A 326 33.19 -34.87 22.64
C ARG A 326 33.94 -35.49 21.45
N ASN A 327 33.49 -35.27 20.21
CA ASN A 327 34.22 -35.57 18.96
C ASN A 327 34.45 -37.07 18.66
N THR A 328 33.40 -37.89 18.62
CA THR A 328 33.42 -39.10 17.79
C THR A 328 32.87 -38.75 16.41
N ASP A 329 33.78 -38.45 15.48
CA ASP A 329 33.46 -38.07 14.10
C ASP A 329 33.33 -39.34 13.25
N HIS A 330 32.10 -39.71 12.85
CA HIS A 330 31.92 -40.70 11.79
C HIS A 330 31.95 -40.04 10.41
N MET A 331 32.86 -40.50 9.54
CA MET A 331 33.08 -39.95 8.20
C MET A 331 32.10 -40.56 7.19
N PHE A 332 31.30 -39.72 6.53
CA PHE A 332 30.33 -40.16 5.52
C PHE A 332 30.77 -39.86 4.07
N GLY A 333 31.82 -39.05 3.85
CA GLY A 333 32.41 -38.83 2.53
C GLY A 333 32.57 -37.37 2.14
N ASN A 334 32.81 -37.12 0.84
CA ASN A 334 33.06 -35.78 0.28
C ASN A 334 31.77 -35.15 -0.26
N SER A 335 31.56 -33.85 0.00
CA SER A 335 30.40 -33.08 -0.45
C SER A 335 30.80 -31.71 -1.02
N THR A 336 29.83 -31.01 -1.64
CA THR A 336 30.01 -29.66 -2.22
C THR A 336 29.57 -28.57 -1.25
N ALA A 337 30.08 -27.34 -1.42
CA ALA A 337 29.75 -26.20 -0.55
C ALA A 337 28.24 -25.90 -0.45
N GLU A 338 27.50 -26.10 -1.54
CA GLU A 338 26.05 -25.91 -1.61
C GLU A 338 25.33 -26.95 -0.75
N LYS A 339 25.71 -28.23 -0.89
CA LYS A 339 25.17 -29.32 -0.07
C LYS A 339 25.50 -29.16 1.41
N VAL A 340 26.69 -28.68 1.76
CA VAL A 340 27.12 -28.44 3.16
C VAL A 340 26.21 -27.47 3.90
N ASN A 341 25.64 -26.47 3.21
CA ASN A 341 24.68 -25.57 3.84
C ASN A 341 23.34 -26.24 4.13
N ASP A 342 22.90 -27.17 3.28
CA ASP A 342 21.67 -27.94 3.51
C ASP A 342 21.83 -28.97 4.63
N LEU A 343 23.04 -29.54 4.79
CA LEU A 343 23.41 -30.45 5.90
C LEU A 343 23.29 -29.81 7.29
N LYS A 344 23.28 -28.46 7.37
CA LYS A 344 23.05 -27.74 8.64
C LYS A 344 21.60 -27.84 9.10
N THR A 345 20.69 -28.31 8.26
CA THR A 345 19.28 -28.49 8.60
C THR A 345 18.96 -29.96 8.82
N GLU A 346 18.05 -30.28 9.73
CA GLU A 346 17.63 -31.67 9.96
C GLU A 346 17.06 -32.32 8.70
N ALA A 347 16.27 -31.59 7.91
CA ALA A 347 15.70 -32.09 6.66
C ALA A 347 16.79 -32.39 5.63
N GLY A 348 17.76 -31.49 5.46
CA GLY A 348 18.89 -31.72 4.56
C GLY A 348 19.81 -32.85 5.06
N PHE A 349 19.98 -32.99 6.37
CA PHE A 349 20.75 -34.10 6.93
C PHE A 349 20.05 -35.46 6.76
N ARG A 350 18.74 -35.53 6.97
CA ARG A 350 17.94 -36.75 6.68
C ARG A 350 18.00 -37.12 5.21
N GLN A 351 17.91 -36.13 4.32
CA GLN A 351 18.04 -36.37 2.88
C GLN A 351 19.43 -36.91 2.54
N PHE A 352 20.48 -36.36 3.15
CA PHE A 352 21.84 -36.86 2.97
C PHE A 352 21.99 -38.31 3.43
N LEU A 353 21.50 -38.65 4.63
CA LEU A 353 21.54 -40.04 5.10
C LEU A 353 20.75 -40.99 4.18
N ASN A 354 19.63 -40.53 3.62
CA ASN A 354 18.88 -41.29 2.63
C ASN A 354 19.68 -41.49 1.33
N ASP A 355 20.34 -40.44 0.84
CA ASP A 355 21.15 -40.49 -0.37
C ASP A 355 22.39 -41.39 -0.21
N GLU A 356 22.97 -41.42 0.99
CA GLU A 356 24.11 -42.28 1.36
C GLU A 356 23.68 -43.71 1.76
N GLY A 357 22.38 -44.03 1.76
CA GLY A 357 21.87 -45.37 2.07
C GLY A 357 21.84 -45.74 3.55
N TYR A 358 21.78 -44.75 4.44
CA TYR A 358 21.64 -44.90 5.89
C TYR A 358 20.23 -44.62 6.41
N PHE A 359 19.32 -44.08 5.60
CA PHE A 359 17.95 -43.75 6.00
C PHE A 359 16.93 -44.27 4.99
N PHE A 360 15.95 -45.05 5.44
CA PHE A 360 14.99 -45.78 4.60
C PHE A 360 13.53 -45.44 4.94
N ALA A 361 12.62 -45.81 4.03
CA ALA A 361 11.19 -45.55 4.20
C ALA A 361 10.49 -46.59 5.09
N SER A 362 11.10 -47.78 5.26
CA SER A 362 10.51 -48.90 6.00
C SER A 362 11.58 -49.74 6.72
N GLU A 363 11.13 -50.52 7.72
CA GLU A 363 11.99 -51.47 8.42
C GLU A 363 12.51 -52.56 7.48
N GLU A 364 11.67 -53.03 6.55
CA GLU A 364 12.02 -54.07 5.58
C GLU A 364 13.15 -53.61 4.66
N GLU A 365 13.08 -52.37 4.15
CA GLU A 365 14.14 -51.77 3.34
C GLU A 365 15.42 -51.58 4.15
N ALA A 366 15.32 -51.10 5.39
CA ALA A 366 16.47 -50.92 6.27
C ALA A 366 17.18 -52.26 6.52
N ARG A 367 16.44 -53.31 6.89
CA ARG A 367 17.00 -54.66 7.11
C ARG A 367 17.65 -55.26 5.87
N ALA A 368 17.08 -55.01 4.69
CA ALA A 368 17.62 -55.52 3.43
C ALA A 368 18.93 -54.84 3.01
N ASN A 369 19.20 -53.63 3.52
CA ASN A 369 20.36 -52.82 3.15
C ASN A 369 21.39 -52.64 4.28
N CYS A 370 21.07 -53.07 5.51
CA CYS A 370 22.02 -53.07 6.61
C CYS A 370 23.16 -54.04 6.31
N LYS A 371 24.40 -53.53 6.43
CA LYS A 371 25.61 -54.34 6.30
C LYS A 371 26.29 -54.44 7.65
N LYS A 372 27.13 -55.47 7.76
CA LYS A 372 28.06 -55.65 8.87
C LYS A 372 28.88 -54.39 9.15
N ASN A 373 28.96 -53.99 10.42
CA ASN A 373 29.62 -52.76 10.90
C ASN A 373 28.96 -51.46 10.45
N GLU A 374 27.68 -51.49 10.11
CA GLU A 374 26.90 -50.30 9.77
C GLU A 374 25.66 -50.20 10.66
N PHE A 375 25.09 -49.00 10.67
CA PHE A 375 23.76 -48.76 11.22
C PHE A 375 22.86 -48.32 10.07
N VAL A 376 21.55 -48.53 10.21
CA VAL A 376 20.55 -48.00 9.29
C VAL A 376 19.37 -47.49 10.09
N LEU A 377 18.72 -46.46 9.56
CA LEU A 377 17.61 -45.76 10.18
C LEU A 377 16.38 -45.87 9.29
N TRP A 378 15.20 -45.84 9.87
CA TRP A 378 13.95 -45.67 9.11
C TRP A 378 12.93 -44.88 9.91
N LYS A 379 11.92 -44.38 9.20
CA LYS A 379 10.80 -43.65 9.79
C LYS A 379 9.62 -44.58 10.02
N ASN A 380 9.16 -44.66 11.27
CA ASN A 380 7.96 -45.40 11.64
C ASN A 380 6.67 -44.68 11.21
N GLN A 381 5.54 -45.40 11.23
CA GLN A 381 4.23 -44.86 10.86
C GLN A 381 3.78 -43.69 11.75
N ASP A 382 4.17 -43.72 13.03
CA ASP A 382 3.92 -42.66 14.01
C ASP A 382 4.90 -41.47 13.91
N LYS A 383 5.79 -41.51 12.90
CA LYS A 383 6.84 -40.52 12.59
C LYS A 383 8.04 -40.54 13.54
N THR A 384 8.14 -41.50 14.45
CA THR A 384 9.39 -41.76 15.19
C THR A 384 10.46 -42.35 14.27
N ILE A 385 11.71 -42.36 14.72
CA ILE A 385 12.81 -43.03 14.04
C ILE A 385 13.18 -44.28 14.86
N SER A 386 13.53 -45.35 14.18
CA SER A 386 14.18 -46.51 14.78
C SER A 386 15.52 -46.75 14.09
N MET A 387 16.42 -47.42 14.81
CA MET A 387 17.74 -47.75 14.30
C MET A 387 18.01 -49.24 14.44
N LEU A 388 18.54 -49.83 13.37
CA LEU A 388 19.14 -51.16 13.38
C LEU A 388 20.65 -50.98 13.29
N VAL A 389 21.36 -51.73 14.10
CA VAL A 389 22.83 -51.78 14.06
C VAL A 389 23.22 -53.23 13.89
N GLU A 390 24.18 -53.49 13.01
CA GLU A 390 24.78 -54.81 12.84
C GLU A 390 26.25 -54.77 13.28
N ASP A 391 26.55 -55.53 14.33
CA ASP A 391 27.86 -55.54 14.95
C ASP A 391 28.91 -56.33 14.12
N PRO A 392 30.20 -56.30 14.53
CA PRO A 392 31.26 -57.05 13.86
C PRO A 392 31.17 -58.57 14.01
N GLU A 393 30.26 -59.10 14.82
CA GLU A 393 29.95 -60.53 14.91
C GLU A 393 28.74 -60.91 14.04
N GLY A 394 28.06 -59.93 13.43
CA GLY A 394 26.83 -60.10 12.65
C GLY A 394 25.57 -60.20 13.53
N GLN A 395 25.65 -59.82 14.81
CA GLN A 395 24.50 -59.70 15.67
C GLN A 395 23.84 -58.33 15.43
N SER A 396 22.53 -58.36 15.21
CA SER A 396 21.76 -57.13 15.02
C SER A 396 21.03 -56.74 16.29
N TYR A 397 21.06 -55.46 16.64
CA TYR A 397 20.23 -54.91 17.71
C TYR A 397 19.37 -53.76 17.21
N LEU A 398 18.16 -53.71 17.76
CA LEU A 398 17.15 -52.71 17.45
C LEU A 398 17.09 -51.69 18.58
N ILE A 399 17.26 -50.42 18.22
CA ILE A 399 17.05 -49.29 19.11
C ILE A 399 15.64 -48.78 18.84
N SER A 400 14.78 -49.02 19.83
CA SER A 400 13.36 -48.75 19.75
C SER A 400 13.07 -47.25 19.67
N ASP A 401 11.93 -46.92 19.06
CA ASP A 401 11.28 -45.61 18.96
C ASP A 401 11.23 -44.76 20.26
N ASN A 402 11.34 -45.39 21.43
CA ASN A 402 11.26 -44.75 22.73
C ASN A 402 12.61 -44.27 23.30
N GLU A 403 13.71 -44.70 22.69
CA GLU A 403 15.09 -44.36 23.07
C GLU A 403 15.62 -43.16 22.27
N ASP A 404 16.52 -42.37 22.86
CA ASP A 404 17.19 -41.28 22.11
C ASP A 404 18.11 -41.91 21.06
N ILE A 405 17.79 -41.67 19.78
CA ILE A 405 18.52 -42.28 18.66
C ILE A 405 20.02 -41.99 18.75
N ARG A 406 20.44 -40.83 19.30
CA ARG A 406 21.85 -40.46 19.43
C ARG A 406 22.58 -41.31 20.45
N LEU A 407 21.94 -41.60 21.58
CA LEU A 407 22.51 -42.52 22.57
C LEU A 407 22.66 -43.91 21.97
N GLY A 408 21.73 -44.28 21.09
CA GLY A 408 21.80 -45.49 20.32
C GLY A 408 22.98 -45.53 19.35
N MET A 409 23.14 -44.47 18.54
CA MET A 409 24.25 -44.30 17.60
C MET A 409 25.59 -44.27 18.34
N GLN A 410 25.69 -43.55 19.45
CA GLN A 410 26.90 -43.48 20.26
C GLN A 410 27.33 -44.86 20.76
N LYS A 411 26.40 -45.68 21.29
CA LYS A 411 26.69 -47.06 21.70
C LYS A 411 27.22 -47.90 20.54
N ALA A 412 26.61 -47.78 19.36
CA ALA A 412 27.06 -48.48 18.17
C ALA A 412 28.49 -48.15 17.78
N PHE A 413 28.84 -46.87 17.83
CA PHE A 413 30.19 -46.44 17.49
C PHE A 413 31.22 -46.84 18.55
N GLU A 414 30.89 -46.75 19.84
CA GLU A 414 31.76 -47.28 20.90
C GLU A 414 32.00 -48.80 20.76
N GLU A 415 31.04 -49.56 20.24
CA GLU A 415 31.20 -50.99 19.96
C GLU A 415 32.06 -51.25 18.71
N PHE A 416 31.88 -50.48 17.64
CA PHE A 416 32.72 -50.58 16.44
C PHE A 416 34.19 -50.22 16.73
N GLU A 417 34.44 -49.18 17.54
CA GLU A 417 35.79 -48.75 17.91
C GLU A 417 36.52 -49.82 18.73
N LYS A 418 35.87 -50.43 19.73
CA LYS A 418 36.45 -51.51 20.55
C LYS A 418 36.94 -52.68 19.72
N VAL A 419 36.23 -53.02 18.64
CA VAL A 419 36.65 -54.12 17.76
C VAL A 419 37.81 -53.69 16.87
N SER A 420 37.86 -52.44 16.41
CA SER A 420 38.95 -51.93 15.58
C SER A 420 40.31 -51.88 16.30
N GLU A 421 40.35 -51.58 17.61
CA GLU A 421 41.59 -51.57 18.40
C GLU A 421 42.19 -52.98 18.57
N VAL A 422 41.34 -54.01 18.67
CA VAL A 422 41.76 -55.42 18.79
C VAL A 422 42.45 -55.94 17.53
N PHE A 423 42.16 -55.38 16.35
CA PHE A 423 42.79 -55.78 15.08
C PHE A 423 44.09 -55.02 14.76
N TYR A 424 44.43 -53.96 15.49
CA TYR A 424 45.66 -53.18 15.27
C TYR A 424 46.81 -53.52 16.24
N GLU A 425 46.54 -54.26 17.33
CA GLU A 425 47.58 -54.79 18.25
C GLU A 425 48.01 -56.23 17.92
N GLY A 426 47.58 -56.78 16.78
CA GLY A 426 47.89 -58.15 16.31
C GLY A 426 49.02 -58.25 15.29
#